data_AF-A0AAW0MMU6-F1
#
_entry.id   AF-A0AAW0MMU6-F1
#
_cell.length_a   1.000
_cell.length_b   1.000
_cell.length_c   1.000
_cell.angle_alpha   90.00
_cell.angle_beta   90.00
_cell.angle_gamma   90.00
#
_symmetry.space_group_name_H-M   'P 1'
#
loop_
_entity.id
_entity.type
_entity.pdbx_description
1 polymer ?
#
loop_
_entity_poly.entity_id
_entity_poly.type
_entity_poly.pdbx_seq_one_letter_code
_entity_poly.pdbx_strand_id
1 'polypeptide(L)'
;MQTLVVGEVLKDVDTACKLLNISQDPMCWSWLQVQKWLLWTEHMYHLPRVSALFQGLSGRDLCFMSETQFRQHSAQFGDMLYAHLDIWRSAVAMKGPCTPEDSTSAVESSYADVMTTYPNQPIHLWQFLRELLLRPHNYSRCIRWLNKEKGIFKIEDSAHVARLWGMRKNRPAMNYDKLSRSIRQYYKKGIIRKPDVSRRLVYQFVNPV
;
A
#
# COMPACT_ATOMS: atom_id res chain seq x y z
N MET A 1 4.54 32.73 -16.70
CA MET A 1 3.88 31.67 -17.50
C MET A 1 4.20 30.23 -17.03
N GLN A 2 4.85 30.01 -15.88
CA GLN A 2 5.23 28.66 -15.40
C GLN A 2 4.16 27.95 -14.54
N THR A 3 3.11 28.64 -14.10
CA THR A 3 2.14 28.11 -13.11
C THR A 3 0.99 27.30 -13.72
N LEU A 4 0.65 27.54 -15.00
CA LEU A 4 -0.46 26.86 -15.67
C LEU A 4 -0.12 25.42 -16.07
N VAL A 5 1.13 25.16 -16.45
CA VAL A 5 1.61 23.84 -16.89
C VAL A 5 1.67 22.84 -15.73
N VAL A 6 2.06 23.30 -14.54
CA VAL A 6 2.16 22.45 -13.34
C VAL A 6 0.78 21.94 -12.92
N GLY A 7 -0.25 22.79 -13.01
CA GLY A 7 -1.63 22.41 -12.68
C GLY A 7 -2.22 21.36 -13.61
N GLU A 8 -1.89 21.41 -14.91
CA GLU A 8 -2.31 20.41 -15.89
C GLU A 8 -1.59 19.07 -15.66
N VAL A 9 -0.28 19.10 -15.47
CA VAL A 9 0.53 17.90 -15.18
C VAL A 9 0.02 17.17 -13.93
N LEU A 10 -0.35 17.90 -12.87
CA LEU A 10 -0.91 17.31 -11.66
C LEU A 10 -2.28 16.65 -11.89
N LYS A 11 -3.13 17.24 -12.74
CA LYS A 11 -4.43 16.67 -13.11
C LYS A 11 -4.27 15.43 -13.99
N ASP A 12 -3.29 15.44 -14.88
CA ASP A 12 -2.99 14.30 -15.75
C ASP A 12 -2.47 13.11 -14.93
N VAL A 13 -1.57 13.38 -13.96
CA VAL A 13 -1.10 12.35 -13.02
C VAL A 13 -2.25 11.81 -12.18
N ASP A 14 -3.13 12.66 -11.64
CA ASP A 14 -4.30 12.21 -10.86
C ASP A 14 -5.26 11.36 -11.69
N THR A 15 -5.53 11.77 -12.93
CA THR A 15 -6.38 11.04 -13.87
C THR A 15 -5.76 9.69 -14.22
N ALA A 16 -4.47 9.65 -14.53
CA ALA A 16 -3.73 8.42 -14.79
C ALA A 16 -3.76 7.48 -13.58
N CYS A 17 -3.56 7.99 -12.36
CA CYS A 17 -3.63 7.20 -11.14
C CYS A 17 -4.99 6.53 -10.95
N LYS A 18 -6.08 7.27 -11.18
CA LYS A 18 -7.46 6.75 -11.12
C LYS A 18 -7.71 5.69 -12.19
N LEU A 19 -7.32 5.97 -13.45
CA LEU A 19 -7.51 5.05 -14.57
C LEU A 19 -6.74 3.73 -14.40
N LEU A 20 -5.49 3.83 -13.95
CA LEU A 20 -4.61 2.66 -13.79
C LEU A 20 -4.81 1.96 -12.44
N ASN A 21 -5.53 2.58 -11.51
CA ASN A 21 -5.64 2.17 -10.11
C ASN A 21 -4.25 1.97 -9.49
N ILE A 22 -3.42 3.01 -9.58
CA ILE A 22 -2.05 3.06 -9.03
C ILE A 22 -1.89 4.24 -8.07
N SER A 23 -0.90 4.15 -7.17
CA SER A 23 -0.61 5.23 -6.21
C SER A 23 -0.10 6.47 -6.94
N GLN A 24 -0.37 7.66 -6.41
CA GLN A 24 0.28 8.89 -6.90
C GLN A 24 1.78 8.90 -6.59
N ASP A 25 2.19 8.23 -5.51
CA ASP A 25 3.58 8.10 -5.14
C ASP A 25 4.23 6.87 -5.82
N PRO A 26 5.18 7.07 -6.75
CA PRO A 26 5.88 5.97 -7.41
C PRO A 26 6.70 5.11 -6.44
N MET A 27 7.17 5.65 -5.31
CA MET A 27 7.88 4.87 -4.29
C MET A 27 7.02 3.77 -3.65
N CYS A 28 5.71 3.89 -3.79
CA CYS A 28 4.73 2.95 -3.26
C CYS A 28 4.24 1.92 -4.30
N TRP A 29 4.74 1.96 -5.54
CA TRP A 29 4.29 1.04 -6.58
C TRP A 29 4.81 -0.38 -6.36
N SER A 30 3.89 -1.33 -6.42
CA SER A 30 4.23 -2.73 -6.69
C SER A 30 4.73 -2.90 -8.12
N TRP A 31 5.43 -4.01 -8.40
CA TRP A 31 5.92 -4.30 -9.74
C TRP A 31 4.81 -4.33 -10.80
N LEU A 32 3.59 -4.73 -10.42
CA LEU A 32 2.44 -4.70 -11.32
C LEU A 32 1.98 -3.27 -11.62
N GLN A 33 2.05 -2.37 -10.64
CA GLN A 33 1.72 -0.96 -10.82
C GLN A 33 2.79 -0.24 -11.65
N VAL A 34 4.06 -0.62 -11.48
CA VAL A 34 5.16 -0.24 -12.37
C VAL A 34 4.86 -0.67 -13.80
N GLN A 35 4.46 -1.94 -14.01
CA GLN A 35 4.13 -2.45 -15.34
C GLN A 35 2.92 -1.73 -15.95
N LYS A 36 1.90 -1.40 -15.14
CA LYS A 36 0.78 -0.57 -15.60
C LYS A 36 1.22 0.83 -16.02
N TRP A 37 2.08 1.47 -15.23
CA TRP A 37 2.65 2.77 -15.58
C TRP A 37 3.47 2.70 -16.86
N LEU A 38 4.38 1.72 -16.98
CA LEU A 38 5.19 1.52 -18.19
C LEU A 38 4.35 1.26 -19.43
N LEU A 39 3.31 0.42 -19.35
CA LEU A 39 2.40 0.14 -20.46
C LEU A 39 1.57 1.37 -20.85
N TRP A 40 1.15 2.16 -19.87
CA TRP A 40 0.44 3.40 -20.12
C TRP A 40 1.34 4.44 -20.79
N THR A 41 2.57 4.61 -20.29
CA THR A 41 3.60 5.47 -20.89
C THR A 41 3.97 4.99 -22.30
N GLU A 42 4.10 3.68 -22.50
CA GLU A 42 4.31 3.05 -23.81
C GLU A 42 3.19 3.42 -24.80
N HIS A 43 1.94 3.32 -24.37
CA HIS A 43 0.78 3.70 -25.18
C HIS A 43 0.72 5.20 -25.47
N MET A 44 0.96 6.05 -24.46
CA MET A 44 0.87 7.50 -24.59
C MET A 44 1.90 8.11 -25.53
N TYR A 45 3.12 7.58 -25.52
CA TYR A 45 4.21 8.09 -26.32
C TYR A 45 4.50 7.22 -27.55
N HIS A 46 3.63 6.25 -27.85
CA HIS A 46 3.77 5.30 -28.94
C HIS A 46 5.15 4.62 -28.96
N LEU A 47 5.63 4.22 -27.78
CA LEU A 47 6.92 3.56 -27.64
C LEU A 47 6.82 2.10 -28.11
N PRO A 48 7.93 1.49 -28.57
CA PRO A 48 8.01 0.04 -28.70
C PRO A 48 7.89 -0.63 -27.31
N ARG A 49 7.85 -1.96 -27.26
CA ARG A 49 7.58 -2.76 -26.04
C ARG A 49 8.66 -2.65 -24.96
N VAL A 50 8.87 -1.45 -24.42
CA VAL A 50 9.87 -1.10 -23.41
C VAL A 50 9.49 -1.65 -22.04
N SER A 51 8.19 -1.84 -21.78
CA SER A 51 7.69 -2.49 -20.55
C SER A 51 8.33 -3.86 -20.29
N ALA A 52 8.67 -4.62 -21.34
CA ALA A 52 9.36 -5.90 -21.26
C ALA A 52 10.81 -5.82 -20.76
N LEU A 53 11.43 -4.63 -20.80
CA LEU A 53 12.81 -4.41 -20.39
C LEU A 53 12.93 -4.12 -18.88
N PHE A 54 11.82 -3.81 -18.21
CA PHE A 54 11.75 -3.40 -16.80
C PHE A 54 10.93 -4.40 -15.96
N GLN A 55 11.07 -5.69 -16.23
CA GLN A 55 10.30 -6.75 -15.57
C GLN A 55 10.72 -6.96 -14.11
N GLY A 56 9.74 -7.21 -13.24
CA GLY A 56 9.97 -7.53 -11.83
C GLY A 56 10.43 -6.36 -10.95
N LEU A 57 10.62 -5.17 -11.51
CA LEU A 57 11.03 -3.97 -10.75
C LEU A 57 9.84 -3.38 -10.00
N SER A 58 10.04 -3.09 -8.71
CA SER A 58 9.11 -2.30 -7.91
C SER A 58 9.32 -0.80 -8.14
N GLY A 59 8.36 0.01 -7.68
CA GLY A 59 8.47 1.46 -7.77
C GLY A 59 9.67 2.02 -7.02
N ARG A 60 10.06 1.37 -5.91
CA ARG A 60 11.31 1.70 -5.21
C ARG A 60 12.52 1.43 -6.08
N ASP A 61 12.60 0.25 -6.69
CA ASP A 61 13.73 -0.10 -7.55
C ASP A 61 13.87 0.94 -8.68
N LEU A 62 12.76 1.29 -9.33
CA LEU A 62 12.74 2.36 -10.35
C LEU A 62 13.15 3.73 -9.80
N CYS A 63 12.65 4.15 -8.64
CA CYS A 63 12.99 5.46 -8.09
C CYS A 63 14.41 5.56 -7.54
N PHE A 64 15.05 4.43 -7.19
CA PHE A 64 16.45 4.37 -6.77
C PHE A 64 17.41 4.21 -7.95
N MET A 65 16.91 3.76 -9.11
CA MET A 65 17.72 3.67 -10.31
C MET A 65 18.14 5.05 -10.80
N SER A 66 19.40 5.20 -11.18
CA SER A 66 19.89 6.39 -11.86
C SER A 66 19.39 6.44 -13.31
N GLU A 67 19.38 7.63 -13.90
CA GLU A 67 19.08 7.80 -15.33
C GLU A 67 19.96 6.90 -16.21
N THR A 68 21.25 6.75 -15.85
CA THR A 68 22.18 5.86 -16.55
C THR A 68 21.75 4.40 -16.51
N GLN A 69 21.17 3.93 -15.40
CA GLN A 69 20.62 2.58 -15.29
C GLN A 69 19.35 2.43 -16.14
N PHE A 70 18.48 3.43 -16.20
CA PHE A 70 17.35 3.42 -17.14
C PHE A 70 17.81 3.33 -18.60
N ARG A 71 18.85 4.09 -18.98
CA ARG A 71 19.47 4.02 -20.31
C ARG A 71 20.10 2.66 -20.59
N GLN A 72 20.60 1.95 -19.57
CA GLN A 72 21.08 0.56 -19.73
C GLN A 72 19.94 -0.42 -20.04
N HIS A 73 18.76 -0.23 -19.41
CA HIS A 73 17.58 -1.03 -19.73
C HIS A 73 17.03 -0.70 -21.13
N SER A 74 17.05 0.57 -21.54
CA SER A 74 16.69 0.99 -22.89
C SER A 74 17.53 2.19 -23.34
N ALA A 75 18.46 1.96 -24.27
CA ALA A 75 19.36 3.02 -24.75
C ALA A 75 18.62 4.16 -25.46
N GLN A 76 17.47 3.87 -26.08
CA GLN A 76 16.69 4.83 -26.86
C GLN A 76 15.63 5.57 -26.04
N PHE A 77 15.06 4.95 -25.00
CA PHE A 77 13.90 5.49 -24.28
C PHE A 77 14.09 5.60 -22.78
N GLY A 78 15.24 5.15 -22.24
CA GLY A 78 15.48 5.11 -20.80
C GLY A 78 15.49 6.49 -20.15
N ASP A 79 16.08 7.49 -20.80
CA ASP A 79 16.10 8.88 -20.31
C ASP A 79 14.72 9.52 -20.31
N MET A 80 13.93 9.29 -21.36
CA MET A 80 12.53 9.72 -21.42
C MET A 80 11.69 9.09 -20.31
N LEU A 81 11.83 7.78 -20.08
CA LEU A 81 11.13 7.08 -19.00
C LEU A 81 11.55 7.60 -17.62
N TYR A 82 12.83 7.88 -17.43
CA TYR A 82 13.36 8.46 -16.20
C TYR A 82 12.82 9.87 -15.96
N ALA A 83 12.83 10.74 -16.97
CA ALA A 83 12.25 12.08 -16.89
C ALA A 83 10.75 12.03 -16.60
N HIS A 84 10.02 11.09 -17.20
CA HIS A 84 8.60 10.90 -16.93
C HIS A 84 8.35 10.43 -15.49
N LEU A 85 9.18 9.52 -14.96
CA LEU A 85 9.11 9.13 -13.55
C LEU A 85 9.39 10.30 -12.61
N ASP A 86 10.33 11.18 -12.97
CA ASP A 86 10.70 12.34 -12.17
C ASP A 86 9.56 13.35 -12.06
N ILE A 87 8.80 13.57 -13.14
CA ILE A 87 7.57 14.37 -13.11
C ILE A 87 6.59 13.84 -12.06
N TRP A 88 6.41 12.51 -11.98
CA TRP A 88 5.52 11.89 -11.00
C TRP A 88 6.06 12.03 -9.57
N ARG A 89 7.38 11.96 -9.36
CA ARG A 89 8.01 12.21 -8.05
C ARG A 89 7.84 13.67 -7.61
N SER A 90 8.06 14.61 -8.52
CA SER A 90 7.87 16.04 -8.26
C SER A 90 6.40 16.38 -7.98
N ALA A 91 5.45 15.75 -8.66
CA ALA A 91 4.02 15.90 -8.42
C ALA A 91 3.63 15.57 -6.96
N VAL A 92 4.28 14.57 -6.36
CA VAL A 92 4.09 14.18 -4.96
C VAL A 92 4.74 15.21 -4.02
N ALA A 93 5.95 15.65 -4.33
CA ALA A 93 6.67 16.64 -3.52
C ALA A 93 5.98 18.03 -3.51
N MET A 94 5.28 18.39 -4.58
CA MET A 94 4.55 19.66 -4.68
C MET A 94 3.24 19.70 -3.86
N LYS A 95 2.73 18.55 -3.37
CA LYS A 95 1.60 18.47 -2.44
C LYS A 95 2.02 18.64 -0.97
N GLY A 96 2.94 19.55 -0.68
CA GLY A 96 3.47 19.80 0.68
C GLY A 96 2.41 19.91 1.78
N PRO A 97 2.77 19.71 3.07
CA PRO A 97 1.81 19.60 4.17
C PRO A 97 1.05 20.91 4.37
N CYS A 98 -0.23 20.93 4.02
CA CYS A 98 -1.09 22.10 4.25
C CYS A 98 -1.30 22.33 5.76
N THR A 99 -1.05 23.55 6.20
CA THR A 99 -1.50 24.11 7.48
C THR A 99 -3.02 24.14 7.56
N PRO A 100 -3.63 24.01 8.75
CA PRO A 100 -5.07 23.88 8.91
C PRO A 100 -5.74 25.26 9.05
N GLU A 101 -6.50 25.69 8.05
CA GLU A 101 -7.56 26.68 8.25
C GLU A 101 -8.86 26.26 7.56
N ASP A 102 -9.85 26.08 8.43
CA ASP A 102 -11.31 26.10 8.29
C ASP A 102 -12.09 25.22 7.30
N SER A 103 -12.73 24.23 7.96
CA SER A 103 -14.17 23.94 7.90
C SER A 103 -14.72 23.17 6.69
N THR A 104 -15.16 21.95 7.05
CA THR A 104 -16.16 21.06 6.43
C THR A 104 -15.71 20.02 5.40
N SER A 105 -15.87 18.75 5.83
CA SER A 105 -15.92 17.49 5.07
C SER A 105 -14.64 16.97 4.42
N ALA A 106 -14.02 15.98 5.08
CA ALA A 106 -13.59 14.70 4.52
C ALA A 106 -12.54 14.08 5.44
N VAL A 107 -12.99 13.16 6.28
CA VAL A 107 -12.13 12.35 7.15
C VAL A 107 -11.44 11.29 6.30
N GLU A 108 -10.36 11.63 5.58
CA GLU A 108 -9.60 10.60 4.86
C GLU A 108 -8.16 11.00 4.51
N SER A 109 -7.29 11.19 5.52
CA SER A 109 -5.84 11.09 5.29
C SER A 109 -5.06 10.90 6.59
N SER A 110 -4.88 9.64 7.02
CA SER A 110 -3.86 9.27 8.03
C SER A 110 -3.52 7.77 7.99
N TYR A 111 -3.61 7.15 6.80
CA TYR A 111 -3.40 5.70 6.64
C TYR A 111 -2.13 5.35 5.85
N ALA A 112 -1.45 6.33 5.24
CA ALA A 112 -0.33 6.11 4.32
C ALA A 112 1.03 5.92 5.03
N ASP A 113 1.21 6.46 6.22
CA ASP A 113 2.52 6.45 6.92
C ASP A 113 2.91 5.05 7.47
N VAL A 114 1.92 4.14 7.48
CA VAL A 114 1.90 2.80 8.09
C VAL A 114 2.72 1.65 7.44
N MET A 115 3.06 1.80 6.15
CA MET A 115 3.51 0.66 5.32
C MET A 115 5.02 0.65 5.05
N THR A 116 5.77 1.62 5.60
CA THR A 116 7.19 1.83 5.29
C THR A 116 8.13 0.90 6.06
N THR A 117 7.73 0.32 7.19
CA THR A 117 8.72 -0.27 8.12
C THR A 117 9.24 -1.65 7.72
N TYR A 118 8.48 -2.54 7.05
CA TYR A 118 8.98 -3.88 6.64
C TYR A 118 8.28 -4.46 5.39
N PRO A 119 8.57 -3.96 4.17
CA PRO A 119 7.82 -4.36 2.98
C PRO A 119 8.21 -5.72 2.38
N ASN A 120 9.32 -6.34 2.79
CA ASN A 120 9.84 -7.56 2.15
C ASN A 120 10.03 -8.78 3.08
N GLN A 121 9.39 -8.82 4.25
CA GLN A 121 9.41 -10.02 5.09
C GLN A 121 8.19 -10.92 4.80
N PRO A 122 8.35 -12.25 4.66
CA PRO A 122 7.23 -13.18 4.62
C PRO A 122 6.43 -13.06 5.92
N ILE A 123 5.40 -12.22 5.89
CA ILE A 123 4.53 -11.98 7.04
C ILE A 123 3.40 -13.00 7.06
N HIS A 124 3.15 -13.54 8.25
CA HIS A 124 1.97 -14.33 8.58
C HIS A 124 0.85 -13.44 9.12
N LEU A 125 -0.40 -13.86 8.95
CA LEU A 125 -1.57 -13.09 9.39
C LEU A 125 -1.49 -12.70 10.88
N TRP A 126 -1.01 -13.60 11.75
CA TRP A 126 -0.92 -13.31 13.19
C TRP A 126 0.04 -12.15 13.51
N GLN A 127 1.16 -12.03 12.79
CA GLN A 127 2.12 -10.91 12.92
C GLN A 127 1.46 -9.61 12.46
N PHE A 128 0.75 -9.67 11.33
CA PHE A 128 0.03 -8.52 10.80
C PHE A 128 -1.07 -8.03 11.76
N LEU A 129 -1.89 -8.92 12.32
CA LEU A 129 -2.91 -8.55 13.30
C LEU A 129 -2.28 -7.90 14.55
N ARG A 130 -1.13 -8.42 15.01
CA ARG A 130 -0.37 -7.83 16.11
C ARG A 130 0.16 -6.45 15.76
N GLU A 131 0.69 -6.23 14.56
CA GLU A 131 1.14 -4.90 14.11
C GLU A 131 0.02 -3.85 14.14
N LEU A 132 -1.19 -4.21 13.69
CA LEU A 132 -2.35 -3.31 13.77
C LEU A 132 -2.68 -2.97 15.24
N LEU A 133 -2.66 -3.98 16.11
CA LEU A 133 -2.92 -3.86 17.54
C LEU A 133 -1.88 -3.03 18.31
N LEU A 134 -0.66 -2.90 17.78
CA LEU A 134 0.39 -2.05 18.35
C LEU A 134 0.23 -0.56 17.97
N ARG A 135 -0.69 -0.23 17.05
CA ARG A 135 -0.93 1.14 16.57
C ARG A 135 -2.40 1.53 16.77
N PRO A 136 -2.89 1.60 18.02
CA PRO A 136 -4.30 1.84 18.31
C PRO A 136 -4.82 3.19 17.82
N HIS A 137 -3.97 4.22 17.72
CA HIS A 137 -4.33 5.53 17.18
C HIS A 137 -4.84 5.43 15.73
N ASN A 138 -4.26 4.52 14.92
CA ASN A 138 -4.63 4.35 13.51
C ASN A 138 -5.70 3.26 13.30
N TYR A 139 -5.72 2.22 14.14
CA TYR A 139 -6.49 1.00 13.87
C TYR A 139 -7.53 0.63 14.92
N SER A 140 -7.70 1.41 16.00
CA SER A 140 -8.67 1.10 17.08
C SER A 140 -10.10 0.86 16.60
N ARG A 141 -10.50 1.50 15.49
CA ARG A 141 -11.84 1.33 14.89
C ARG A 141 -12.02 0.01 14.15
N CYS A 142 -10.95 -0.66 13.73
CA CYS A 142 -11.02 -1.93 13.00
C CYS A 142 -10.52 -3.12 13.81
N ILE A 143 -9.56 -2.94 14.71
CA ILE A 143 -9.05 -3.98 15.61
C ILE A 143 -8.47 -3.35 16.88
N ARG A 144 -8.76 -3.94 18.04
CA ARG A 144 -8.27 -3.42 19.34
C ARG A 144 -8.12 -4.50 20.40
N TRP A 145 -7.28 -4.22 21.39
CA TRP A 145 -7.22 -5.03 22.60
C TRP A 145 -8.51 -4.88 23.41
N LEU A 146 -9.03 -6.00 23.89
CA LEU A 146 -10.00 -6.03 24.99
C LEU A 146 -9.29 -6.23 26.34
N ASN A 147 -8.22 -7.03 26.34
CA ASN A 147 -7.32 -7.19 27.46
C ASN A 147 -5.93 -7.52 26.90
N LYS A 148 -5.00 -6.56 26.97
CA LYS A 148 -3.67 -6.69 26.39
C LYS A 148 -2.83 -7.74 27.11
N GLU A 149 -2.86 -7.75 28.44
CA GLU A 149 -2.10 -8.68 29.30
C GLU A 149 -2.47 -10.14 29.02
N LYS A 150 -3.76 -10.43 28.80
CA LYS A 150 -4.25 -11.77 28.44
C LYS A 150 -4.16 -12.05 26.94
N GLY A 151 -3.70 -11.10 26.12
CA GLY A 151 -3.64 -11.23 24.67
C GLY A 151 -5.01 -11.28 23.98
N ILE A 152 -6.09 -10.81 24.62
CA ILE A 152 -7.45 -10.85 24.10
C ILE A 152 -7.72 -9.60 23.26
N PHE A 153 -8.09 -9.81 22.00
CA PHE A 153 -8.41 -8.73 21.06
C PHE A 153 -9.72 -8.99 20.33
N LYS A 154 -10.29 -7.92 19.78
CA LYS A 154 -11.49 -7.95 18.96
C LYS A 154 -11.22 -7.29 17.61
N ILE A 155 -11.70 -7.94 16.55
CA ILE A 155 -11.84 -7.33 15.24
C ILE A 155 -13.19 -6.63 15.21
N GLU A 156 -13.19 -5.30 15.18
CA GLU A 156 -14.41 -4.48 15.14
C GLU A 156 -14.94 -4.35 13.71
N ASP A 157 -14.04 -4.10 12.74
CA ASP A 157 -14.38 -4.06 11.31
C ASP A 157 -13.64 -5.17 10.56
N SER A 158 -14.37 -6.27 10.37
CA SER A 158 -13.85 -7.47 9.71
C SER A 158 -13.53 -7.27 8.23
N ALA A 159 -14.27 -6.39 7.52
CA ALA A 159 -14.04 -6.12 6.11
C ALA A 159 -12.80 -5.26 5.92
N HIS A 160 -12.64 -4.23 6.74
CA HIS A 160 -11.48 -3.35 6.71
C HIS A 160 -10.19 -4.11 7.04
N VAL A 161 -10.17 -4.94 8.09
CA VAL A 161 -8.99 -5.76 8.43
C VAL A 161 -8.64 -6.71 7.28
N ALA A 162 -9.64 -7.32 6.63
CA ALA A 162 -9.41 -8.18 5.47
C ALA A 162 -8.84 -7.42 4.27
N ARG A 163 -9.33 -6.19 4.01
CA ARG A 163 -8.78 -5.32 2.96
C ARG A 163 -7.32 -4.98 3.23
N LEU A 164 -6.98 -4.55 4.45
CA LEU A 164 -5.60 -4.24 4.83
C LEU A 164 -4.69 -5.46 4.68
N TRP A 165 -5.16 -6.64 5.05
CA TRP A 165 -4.41 -7.89 4.85
C TRP A 165 -4.24 -8.23 3.35
N GLY A 166 -5.30 -8.04 2.56
CA GLY A 166 -5.28 -8.20 1.11
C GLY A 166 -4.24 -7.29 0.47
N MET A 167 -4.21 -6.01 0.86
CA MET A 167 -3.19 -5.06 0.41
C MET A 167 -1.79 -5.51 0.83
N ARG A 168 -1.59 -5.90 2.09
CA ARG A 168 -0.29 -6.36 2.62
C ARG A 168 0.29 -7.58 1.89
N LYS A 169 -0.56 -8.47 1.36
CA LYS A 169 -0.15 -9.69 0.64
C LYS A 169 -0.41 -9.63 -0.86
N ASN A 170 -0.81 -8.47 -1.40
CA ASN A 170 -1.26 -8.29 -2.77
C ASN A 170 -2.30 -9.34 -3.23
N ARG A 171 -3.34 -9.53 -2.42
CA ARG A 171 -4.49 -10.41 -2.69
C ARG A 171 -5.77 -9.56 -2.73
N PRO A 172 -6.15 -8.97 -3.88
CA PRO A 172 -7.28 -8.04 -3.96
C PRO A 172 -8.64 -8.70 -3.67
N ALA A 173 -8.77 -10.00 -3.94
CA ALA A 173 -9.95 -10.79 -3.59
C ALA A 173 -9.94 -11.31 -2.13
N MET A 174 -9.13 -10.72 -1.23
CA MET A 174 -9.10 -11.07 0.19
C MET A 174 -10.38 -10.56 0.86
N ASN A 175 -11.02 -11.43 1.63
CA ASN A 175 -12.19 -11.09 2.44
C ASN A 175 -12.07 -11.76 3.82
N TYR A 176 -13.02 -11.44 4.70
CA TYR A 176 -12.98 -11.94 6.07
C TYR A 176 -13.16 -13.47 6.14
N ASP A 177 -13.94 -14.08 5.25
CA ASP A 177 -14.13 -15.54 5.24
C ASP A 177 -12.80 -16.29 4.99
N LYS A 178 -12.01 -15.79 4.03
CA LYS A 178 -10.66 -16.30 3.74
C LYS A 178 -9.69 -16.02 4.88
N LEU A 179 -9.67 -14.79 5.40
CA LEU A 179 -8.79 -14.39 6.52
C LEU A 179 -9.08 -15.22 7.77
N SER A 180 -10.36 -15.38 8.11
CA SER A 180 -10.80 -16.13 9.27
C SER A 180 -10.46 -17.62 9.16
N ARG A 181 -10.33 -18.18 7.94
CA ARG A 181 -9.86 -19.55 7.74
C ARG A 181 -8.42 -19.72 8.24
N SER A 182 -7.54 -18.76 8.00
CA SER A 182 -6.17 -18.75 8.53
C SER A 182 -6.16 -18.59 10.05
N ILE A 183 -7.03 -17.76 10.63
CA ILE A 183 -7.16 -17.66 12.10
C ILE A 183 -7.55 -19.02 12.71
N ARG A 184 -8.49 -19.74 12.09
CA ARG A 184 -8.88 -21.09 12.57
C ARG A 184 -7.74 -22.09 12.48
N GLN A 185 -6.86 -21.98 11.48
CA GLN A 185 -5.67 -22.83 11.39
C GLN A 185 -4.68 -22.58 12.54
N TYR A 186 -4.65 -21.37 13.09
CA TYR A 186 -3.80 -21.03 14.23
C TYR A 186 -4.21 -21.68 15.55
N TYR A 187 -5.44 -22.19 15.66
CA TYR A 187 -5.91 -22.89 16.87
C TYR A 187 -5.09 -24.15 17.13
N LYS A 188 -4.90 -24.97 16.08
CA LYS A 188 -4.08 -26.19 16.16
C LYS A 188 -2.59 -25.89 16.35
N LYS A 189 -2.14 -24.73 15.87
CA LYS A 189 -0.73 -24.30 15.98
C LYS A 189 -0.41 -23.62 17.31
N GLY A 190 -1.39 -23.43 18.20
CA GLY A 190 -1.18 -22.77 19.48
C GLY A 190 -0.74 -21.31 19.36
N ILE A 191 -1.11 -20.60 18.27
CA ILE A 191 -0.74 -19.18 18.08
C ILE A 191 -1.87 -18.26 18.55
N ILE A 192 -3.10 -18.58 18.14
CA ILE A 192 -4.32 -17.90 18.56
C ILE A 192 -5.29 -18.98 19.05
N ARG A 193 -6.11 -18.67 20.04
CA ARG A 193 -7.21 -19.52 20.53
C ARG A 193 -8.51 -18.73 20.67
N LYS A 194 -9.59 -19.45 20.99
CA LYS A 194 -10.81 -18.83 21.49
C LYS A 194 -10.66 -18.50 22.98
N PRO A 195 -11.06 -17.30 23.43
CA PRO A 195 -11.13 -17.01 24.86
C PRO A 195 -12.14 -17.92 25.56
N ASP A 196 -12.00 -18.08 26.88
CA ASP A 196 -12.89 -18.90 27.72
C ASP A 196 -14.37 -18.54 27.51
N VAL A 197 -14.64 -17.23 27.40
CA VAL A 197 -15.95 -16.72 26.97
C VAL A 197 -15.92 -16.46 25.47
N SER A 198 -16.51 -17.38 24.71
CA SER A 198 -16.63 -17.23 23.25
C SER A 198 -17.52 -16.02 22.90
N ARG A 199 -16.96 -15.11 22.10
CA ARG A 199 -17.68 -13.95 21.55
C ARG A 199 -17.35 -13.79 20.07
N ARG A 200 -18.30 -13.21 19.32
CA ARG A 200 -18.14 -12.95 17.89
C ARG A 200 -16.96 -12.02 17.64
N LEU A 201 -16.09 -12.39 16.70
CA LEU A 201 -14.87 -11.67 16.31
C LEU A 201 -13.85 -11.42 17.44
N VAL A 202 -13.99 -12.12 18.56
CA VAL A 202 -13.02 -12.08 19.67
C VAL A 202 -12.09 -13.29 19.59
N TYR A 203 -10.81 -13.01 19.81
CA TYR A 203 -9.70 -13.95 19.72
C TYR A 203 -8.69 -13.67 20.83
N GLN A 204 -7.84 -14.65 21.11
CA GLN A 204 -6.79 -14.53 22.11
C GLN A 204 -5.47 -15.06 21.56
N PHE A 205 -4.39 -14.29 21.64
CA PHE A 205 -3.03 -14.82 21.43
C PHE A 205 -2.65 -15.74 22.59
N VAL A 206 -2.09 -16.90 22.29
CA VAL A 206 -1.71 -17.89 23.33
C VAL A 206 -0.53 -17.39 24.15
N ASN A 207 0.47 -16.80 23.50
CA ASN A 207 1.57 -16.10 24.14
C ASN A 207 1.31 -14.58 24.02
N PRO A 208 0.87 -13.91 25.09
CA PRO A 208 0.62 -12.47 25.08
C PRO A 208 1.89 -11.66 24.79
N VAL A 209 1.70 -10.40 24.40
CA VAL A 209 2.74 -9.45 23.97
C VAL A 209 3.06 -8.47 25.08
#